data_AF-A0A972FS90-F1
#
_entry.id   AF-A0A972FS90-F1
#
_cell.length_a   1.000
_cell.length_b   1.000
_cell.length_c   1.000
_cell.angle_alpha   90.00
_cell.angle_beta   90.00
_cell.angle_gamma   90.00
#
_symmetry.space_group_name_H-M   'P 1'
#
loop_
_entity.id
_entity.type
_entity.pdbx_description
1 polymer ?
#
loop_
_entity_poly.entity_id
_entity_poly.type
_entity_poly.pdbx_seq_one_letter_code
_entity_poly.pdbx_strand_id
1 'polypeptide(L)'
;MRSEILKFFSEKIDSIEGCDGGGLQFSLPPFDLKPKDFLSFSELDLNSENTQHSLVNATSNLKRAMDCELDTLMFVLGLDDFYRKKRLGIEKKLGFLRRSEIFKATSLDRLNKLRNRLEHHYEIPNLEDVEVYYDLVTAFISIGDSFLYKLRSVSVVSLSYIDSNFKTAAGSSICLQSPKVELDLFNEGNKKRSSFCIEPNKKATVESLNNFAYLLKVNLLMGDFYYGSISKDEFISSLESEI
;
A
#
# COMPACT_ATOMS: atom_id res chain seq x y z
N MET A 1 9.69 17.76 -5.05
CA MET A 1 8.70 16.76 -5.51
C MET A 1 7.36 16.96 -4.82
N ARG A 2 7.18 16.60 -3.53
CA ARG A 2 5.88 16.67 -2.83
C ARG A 2 5.16 18.03 -2.95
N SER A 3 5.84 19.13 -2.59
CA SER A 3 5.24 20.47 -2.65
C SER A 3 4.85 20.91 -4.06
N GLU A 4 5.55 20.42 -5.08
CA GLU A 4 5.21 20.71 -6.48
C GLU A 4 4.00 19.92 -6.96
N ILE A 5 3.89 18.65 -6.53
CA ILE A 5 2.73 17.80 -6.81
C ILE A 5 1.50 18.36 -6.12
N LEU A 6 1.59 18.69 -4.82
CA LEU A 6 0.47 19.33 -4.11
C LEU A 6 0.06 20.61 -4.80
N LYS A 7 1.01 21.52 -5.07
CA LYS A 7 0.71 22.80 -5.74
C LYS A 7 -0.03 22.59 -7.07
N PHE A 8 0.41 21.64 -7.89
CA PHE A 8 -0.28 21.34 -9.15
C PHE A 8 -1.72 20.91 -8.91
N PHE A 9 -1.94 19.93 -8.03
CA PHE A 9 -3.31 19.43 -7.79
C PHE A 9 -4.18 20.48 -7.10
N SER A 10 -3.69 21.24 -6.13
CA SER A 10 -4.46 22.33 -5.50
C SER A 10 -4.91 23.39 -6.52
N GLU A 11 -4.13 23.64 -7.57
CA GLU A 11 -4.48 24.62 -8.62
C GLU A 11 -5.38 24.05 -9.72
N LYS A 12 -5.43 22.72 -9.91
CA LYS A 12 -5.98 22.09 -11.12
C LYS A 12 -7.00 21.00 -10.90
N ILE A 13 -7.09 20.43 -9.69
CA ILE A 13 -8.01 19.33 -9.35
C ILE A 13 -9.47 19.68 -9.66
N ASP A 14 -9.81 20.97 -9.61
CA ASP A 14 -11.16 21.42 -9.91
C ASP A 14 -11.58 21.29 -11.37
N SER A 15 -10.61 21.39 -12.28
CA SER A 15 -10.82 21.38 -13.71
C SER A 15 -10.55 20.04 -14.38
N ILE A 16 -9.67 19.20 -13.81
CA ILE A 16 -9.25 17.95 -14.44
C ILE A 16 -10.22 16.80 -14.11
N GLU A 17 -10.52 16.00 -15.11
CA GLU A 17 -11.41 14.83 -15.00
C GLU A 17 -10.68 13.56 -15.46
N GLY A 18 -11.22 12.40 -15.08
CA GLY A 18 -10.70 11.11 -15.53
C GLY A 18 -10.82 10.93 -17.04
N CYS A 19 -9.71 10.61 -17.72
CA CYS A 19 -9.69 10.44 -19.17
C CYS A 19 -9.32 9.01 -19.60
N ASP A 20 -8.29 8.42 -18.98
CA ASP A 20 -7.78 7.10 -19.35
C ASP A 20 -7.25 6.36 -18.13
N GLY A 21 -7.25 5.03 -18.19
CA GLY A 21 -6.86 4.17 -17.10
C GLY A 21 -6.48 2.77 -17.57
N GLY A 22 -5.62 2.12 -16.79
CA GLY A 22 -5.13 0.79 -17.12
C GLY A 22 -4.65 0.00 -15.91
N GLY A 23 -4.72 -1.31 -16.03
CA GLY A 23 -4.34 -2.26 -15.00
C GLY A 23 -3.05 -3.02 -15.32
N LEU A 24 -2.37 -3.52 -14.29
CA LEU A 24 -1.22 -4.38 -14.43
C LEU A 24 -1.60 -5.85 -14.31
N GLN A 25 -0.98 -6.70 -15.13
CA GLN A 25 -0.97 -8.13 -14.90
C GLN A 25 0.33 -8.54 -14.20
N PHE A 26 0.19 -9.18 -13.04
CA PHE A 26 1.32 -9.72 -12.27
C PHE A 26 0.98 -11.09 -11.66
N SER A 27 2.03 -11.86 -11.37
CA SER A 27 1.96 -13.10 -10.60
C SER A 27 2.15 -12.83 -9.11
N LEU A 28 1.48 -13.62 -8.29
CA LEU A 28 1.76 -13.69 -6.85
C LEU A 28 3.06 -14.48 -6.61
N PRO A 29 3.71 -14.33 -5.44
CA PRO A 29 4.91 -15.09 -5.12
C PRO A 29 4.61 -16.61 -5.09
N PRO A 30 5.58 -17.44 -5.51
CA PRO A 30 5.43 -18.90 -5.57
C PRO A 30 5.62 -19.55 -4.20
N PHE A 31 4.99 -19.02 -3.15
CA PHE A 31 4.98 -19.64 -1.83
C PHE A 31 4.10 -20.90 -1.82
N ASP A 32 4.49 -21.94 -1.09
CA ASP A 32 3.67 -23.15 -0.92
C ASP A 32 2.41 -22.87 -0.11
N LEU A 33 2.51 -22.01 0.90
CA LEU A 33 1.40 -21.54 1.74
C LEU A 33 1.18 -20.04 1.52
N LYS A 34 -0.08 -19.63 1.53
CA LYS A 34 -0.55 -18.26 1.36
C LYS A 34 -1.01 -17.68 2.70
N PRO A 35 -1.18 -16.35 2.80
CA PRO A 35 -1.65 -15.69 4.03
C PRO A 35 -2.96 -16.28 4.57
N LYS A 36 -3.90 -16.61 3.68
CA LYS A 36 -5.20 -17.22 4.04
C LYS A 36 -5.10 -18.65 4.53
N ASP A 37 -4.08 -19.41 4.14
CA ASP A 37 -3.86 -20.76 4.67
C ASP A 37 -3.48 -20.67 6.15
N PHE A 38 -2.58 -19.74 6.51
CA PHE A 38 -2.21 -19.48 7.90
C PHE A 38 -3.38 -18.94 8.73
N LEU A 39 -4.22 -18.07 8.16
CA LEU A 39 -5.48 -17.65 8.82
C LEU A 39 -6.37 -18.86 9.10
N SER A 40 -6.54 -19.75 8.13
CA SER A 40 -7.37 -20.95 8.28
C SER A 40 -6.83 -21.89 9.36
N PHE A 41 -5.51 -22.06 9.46
CA PHE A 41 -4.91 -22.82 10.56
C PHE A 41 -5.17 -22.19 11.92
N SER A 42 -5.06 -20.86 12.01
CA SER A 42 -5.38 -20.12 13.25
C SER A 42 -6.85 -20.27 13.65
N GLU A 43 -7.76 -20.20 12.68
CA GLU A 43 -9.19 -20.41 12.90
C GLU A 43 -9.50 -21.84 13.39
N LEU A 44 -8.84 -22.85 12.83
CA LEU A 44 -8.97 -24.23 13.30
C LEU A 44 -8.50 -24.39 14.75
N ASP A 45 -7.38 -23.74 15.11
CA ASP A 45 -6.87 -23.75 16.48
C ASP A 45 -7.85 -23.04 17.44
N LEU A 46 -8.39 -21.87 17.06
CA LEU A 46 -9.36 -21.12 17.87
C LEU A 46 -10.70 -21.85 18.05
N ASN A 47 -11.14 -22.62 17.05
CA ASN A 47 -12.37 -23.42 17.10
C ASN A 47 -12.18 -24.79 17.76
N SER A 48 -10.93 -25.17 18.09
CA SER A 48 -10.63 -26.41 18.81
C SER A 48 -10.91 -26.26 20.30
N GLU A 49 -10.53 -27.25 21.12
CA GLU A 49 -10.55 -27.07 22.57
C GLU A 49 -9.66 -25.87 22.94
N ASN A 50 -10.20 -24.94 23.73
CA ASN A 50 -9.54 -23.72 24.20
C ASN A 50 -8.41 -24.01 25.19
N THR A 51 -7.39 -24.68 24.69
CA THR A 51 -6.18 -25.06 25.42
C THR A 51 -5.11 -23.99 25.24
N GLN A 52 -4.14 -23.96 26.14
CA GLN A 52 -2.97 -23.10 25.99
C GLN A 52 -2.22 -23.39 24.68
N HIS A 53 -2.16 -24.66 24.28
CA HIS A 53 -1.51 -25.09 23.05
C HIS A 53 -2.21 -24.54 21.80
N SER A 54 -3.55 -24.60 21.74
CA SER A 54 -4.30 -24.06 20.60
C SER A 54 -4.18 -22.54 20.53
N LEU A 55 -4.24 -21.81 21.64
CA LEU A 55 -4.05 -20.36 21.65
C LEU A 55 -2.64 -19.91 21.20
N VAL A 56 -1.60 -20.65 21.60
CA VAL A 56 -0.22 -20.41 21.16
C VAL A 56 -0.06 -20.68 19.67
N ASN A 57 -0.62 -21.79 19.17
CA ASN A 57 -0.56 -22.12 17.74
C ASN A 57 -1.35 -21.12 16.89
N ALA A 58 -2.56 -20.75 17.33
CA ALA A 58 -3.37 -19.73 16.68
C ALA A 58 -2.58 -18.42 16.54
N THR A 59 -1.94 -17.96 17.62
CA THR A 59 -1.12 -16.74 17.62
C THR A 59 0.07 -16.84 16.66
N SER A 60 0.77 -17.98 16.65
CA SER A 60 1.90 -18.24 15.75
C SER A 60 1.47 -18.23 14.27
N ASN A 61 0.32 -18.82 13.97
CA ASN A 61 -0.25 -18.81 12.63
C ASN A 61 -0.68 -17.40 12.18
N LEU A 62 -1.26 -16.58 13.08
CA LEU A 62 -1.60 -15.18 12.77
C LEU A 62 -0.37 -14.34 12.41
N LYS A 63 0.73 -14.52 13.15
CA LYS A 63 2.01 -13.89 12.81
C LYS A 63 2.46 -14.28 11.41
N ARG A 64 2.45 -15.57 11.09
CA ARG A 64 2.87 -16.08 9.78
C ARG A 64 1.96 -15.59 8.65
N ALA A 65 0.66 -15.47 8.90
CA ALA A 65 -0.30 -14.90 7.95
C ALA A 65 0.07 -13.45 7.60
N MET A 66 0.30 -12.61 8.60
CA MET A 66 0.69 -11.21 8.43
C MET A 66 2.07 -11.07 7.76
N ASP A 67 3.07 -11.84 8.20
CA ASP A 67 4.42 -11.82 7.59
C ASP A 67 4.37 -12.24 6.11
N CYS A 68 3.60 -13.28 5.80
CA CYS A 68 3.40 -13.78 4.43
C CYS A 68 2.68 -12.75 3.55
N GLU A 69 1.69 -12.04 4.08
CA GLU A 69 0.99 -10.97 3.36
C GLU A 69 1.94 -9.82 3.05
N LEU A 70 2.72 -9.38 4.04
CA LEU A 70 3.73 -8.34 3.82
C LEU A 70 4.76 -8.74 2.76
N ASP A 71 5.24 -9.99 2.78
CA ASP A 71 6.14 -10.51 1.77
C ASP A 71 5.48 -10.57 0.39
N THR A 72 4.19 -10.91 0.33
CA THR A 72 3.39 -10.91 -0.90
C THR A 72 3.29 -9.51 -1.49
N LEU A 73 2.95 -8.51 -0.69
CA LEU A 73 2.86 -7.12 -1.14
C LEU A 73 4.21 -6.58 -1.62
N MET A 74 5.29 -6.85 -0.87
CA MET A 74 6.63 -6.41 -1.27
C MET A 74 7.11 -7.11 -2.55
N PHE A 75 6.79 -8.39 -2.72
CA PHE A 75 7.10 -9.13 -3.94
C PHE A 75 6.38 -8.56 -5.16
N VAL A 76 5.06 -8.34 -5.06
CA VAL A 76 4.27 -7.77 -6.16
C VAL A 76 4.79 -6.39 -6.55
N LEU A 77 5.17 -5.57 -5.57
CA LEU A 77 5.75 -4.24 -5.79
C LEU A 77 7.20 -4.28 -6.33
N GLY A 78 7.82 -5.46 -6.48
CA GLY A 78 9.21 -5.61 -6.89
C GLY A 78 10.22 -5.12 -5.85
N LEU A 79 9.81 -5.00 -4.57
CA LEU A 79 10.62 -4.47 -3.47
C LEU A 79 11.22 -5.55 -2.56
N ASP A 80 10.77 -6.80 -2.69
CA ASP A 80 11.21 -7.93 -1.87
C ASP A 80 12.73 -8.08 -1.83
N ASP A 81 13.37 -7.94 -2.98
CA ASP A 81 14.82 -8.05 -3.14
C ASP A 81 15.57 -6.96 -2.36
N PHE A 82 15.01 -5.75 -2.32
CA PHE A 82 15.54 -4.63 -1.54
C PHE A 82 15.44 -4.92 -0.04
N TYR A 83 14.24 -5.30 0.43
CA TYR A 83 13.98 -5.58 1.84
C TYR A 83 14.84 -6.75 2.36
N ARG A 84 14.99 -7.83 1.58
CA ARG A 84 15.86 -8.96 1.93
C ARG A 84 17.33 -8.57 2.02
N LYS A 85 17.88 -7.90 1.00
CA LYS A 85 19.31 -7.53 0.96
C LYS A 85 19.69 -6.56 2.07
N LYS A 86 18.81 -5.63 2.42
CA LYS A 86 19.02 -4.66 3.51
C LYS A 86 18.59 -5.19 4.89
N ARG A 87 18.08 -6.43 4.97
CA ARG A 87 17.57 -7.06 6.20
C ARG A 87 16.56 -6.18 6.94
N LEU A 88 15.66 -5.55 6.18
CA LEU A 88 14.65 -4.66 6.73
C LEU A 88 13.49 -5.48 7.30
N GLY A 89 13.30 -5.37 8.61
CA GLY A 89 12.24 -6.07 9.34
C GLY A 89 10.84 -5.52 9.07
N ILE A 90 9.86 -6.15 9.72
CA ILE A 90 8.43 -5.85 9.60
C ILE A 90 8.08 -4.38 9.78
N GLU A 91 8.68 -3.70 10.75
CA GLU A 91 8.45 -2.27 11.02
C GLU A 91 8.70 -1.38 9.79
N LYS A 92 9.70 -1.72 8.97
CA LYS A 92 10.02 -0.96 7.75
C LYS A 92 9.05 -1.28 6.61
N LYS A 93 8.46 -2.47 6.58
CA LYS A 93 7.41 -2.82 5.61
C LYS A 93 6.10 -2.13 5.98
N LEU A 94 5.71 -2.19 7.26
CA LEU A 94 4.55 -1.45 7.79
C LEU A 94 4.71 0.06 7.60
N GLY A 95 5.91 0.60 7.82
CA GLY A 95 6.21 2.00 7.57
C GLY A 95 6.08 2.40 6.09
N PHE A 96 6.42 1.52 5.16
CA PHE A 96 6.17 1.75 3.73
C PHE A 96 4.67 1.79 3.43
N LEU A 97 3.93 0.77 3.90
CA LEU A 97 2.47 0.68 3.71
C LEU A 97 1.73 1.91 4.26
N ARG A 98 2.19 2.42 5.42
CA ARG A 98 1.70 3.67 6.02
C ARG A 98 1.90 4.87 5.10
N ARG A 99 3.11 5.06 4.58
CA ARG A 99 3.45 6.22 3.71
C ARG A 99 2.73 6.16 2.36
N SER A 100 2.50 4.96 1.85
CA SER A 100 1.70 4.76 0.63
C SER A 100 0.19 4.91 0.86
N GLU A 101 -0.26 5.07 2.10
CA GLU A 101 -1.67 5.10 2.52
C GLU A 101 -2.52 3.90 2.08
N ILE A 102 -1.88 2.79 1.68
CA ILE A 102 -2.56 1.50 1.47
C ILE A 102 -3.27 1.07 2.76
N PHE A 103 -2.64 1.34 3.91
CA PHE A 103 -3.21 1.09 5.23
C PHE A 103 -3.20 2.35 6.08
N LYS A 104 -4.30 2.58 6.81
CA LYS A 104 -4.37 3.66 7.80
C LYS A 104 -3.34 3.44 8.91
N ALA A 105 -2.63 4.52 9.25
CA ALA A 105 -1.61 4.55 10.30
C ALA A 105 -2.09 3.94 11.63
N THR A 106 -3.30 4.30 12.06
CA THR A 106 -3.93 3.85 13.30
C THR A 106 -4.20 2.35 13.32
N SER A 107 -4.63 1.77 12.19
CA SER A 107 -4.84 0.32 12.06
C SER A 107 -3.52 -0.43 12.20
N LEU A 108 -2.45 0.06 11.55
CA LEU A 108 -1.12 -0.53 11.68
C LEU A 108 -0.55 -0.40 13.09
N ASP A 109 -0.81 0.71 13.79
CA ASP A 109 -0.36 0.89 15.17
C ASP A 109 -1.06 -0.08 16.13
N ARG A 110 -2.36 -0.31 15.96
CA ARG A 110 -3.11 -1.30 16.75
C ARG A 110 -2.60 -2.71 16.48
N LEU A 111 -2.45 -3.08 15.21
CA LEU A 111 -1.93 -4.38 14.80
C LEU A 111 -0.53 -4.62 15.39
N ASN A 112 0.37 -3.64 15.28
CA ASN A 112 1.74 -3.76 15.76
C ASN A 112 1.82 -3.87 17.28
N LYS A 113 1.02 -3.07 18.02
CA LYS A 113 0.94 -3.16 19.49
C LYS A 113 0.46 -4.54 19.94
N LEU A 114 -0.58 -5.07 19.29
CA LEU A 114 -1.14 -6.36 19.65
C LEU A 114 -0.17 -7.49 19.34
N ARG A 115 0.43 -7.49 18.15
CA ARG A 115 1.50 -8.42 17.77
C ARG A 115 2.63 -8.42 18.79
N ASN A 116 3.17 -7.24 19.11
CA ASN A 116 4.31 -7.15 20.04
C ASN A 116 3.94 -7.63 21.44
N ARG A 117 2.71 -7.36 21.91
CA ARG A 117 2.22 -7.86 23.19
C ARG A 117 2.19 -9.39 23.20
N LEU A 118 1.55 -10.00 22.20
CA LEU A 118 1.39 -11.44 22.09
C LEU A 118 2.70 -12.19 21.81
N GLU A 119 3.69 -11.56 21.17
CA GLU A 119 4.94 -12.21 20.78
C GLU A 119 6.09 -12.04 21.80
N HIS A 120 6.12 -10.95 22.57
CA HIS A 120 7.34 -10.55 23.30
C HIS A 120 7.28 -10.65 24.82
N HIS A 121 6.16 -11.06 25.40
CA HIS A 121 6.04 -11.18 26.86
C HIS A 121 6.18 -12.63 27.37
N TYR A 122 6.30 -13.62 26.46
CA TYR A 122 6.32 -15.06 26.82
C TYR A 122 5.14 -15.48 27.73
N GLU A 123 4.06 -14.71 27.70
CA GLU A 123 2.84 -14.96 28.45
C GLU A 123 1.91 -15.83 27.62
N ILE A 124 1.07 -16.62 28.30
CA ILE A 124 0.02 -17.37 27.63
C ILE A 124 -1.00 -16.35 27.12
N PRO A 125 -1.24 -16.28 25.79
CA PRO A 125 -2.23 -15.38 25.25
C PRO A 125 -3.62 -15.83 25.71
N ASN A 126 -4.45 -14.88 26.14
CA ASN A 126 -5.84 -15.19 26.46
C ASN A 126 -6.69 -15.20 25.17
N LEU A 127 -7.83 -15.90 25.21
CA LEU A 127 -8.69 -16.10 24.05
C LEU A 127 -9.12 -14.78 23.39
N GLU A 128 -9.61 -13.83 24.17
CA GLU A 128 -10.12 -12.53 23.68
C GLU A 128 -9.05 -11.77 22.89
N ASP A 129 -7.81 -11.73 23.39
CA ASP A 129 -6.70 -11.06 22.72
C ASP A 129 -6.32 -11.74 21.39
N VAL A 130 -6.41 -13.08 21.31
CA VAL A 130 -6.12 -13.84 20.08
C VAL A 130 -7.24 -13.66 19.07
N GLU A 131 -8.51 -13.64 19.49
CA GLU A 131 -9.67 -13.37 18.63
C GLU A 131 -9.59 -11.95 18.04
N VAL A 132 -9.29 -10.94 18.87
CA VAL A 132 -9.07 -9.57 18.38
C VAL A 132 -7.89 -9.52 17.40
N TYR A 133 -6.82 -10.29 17.65
CA TYR A 133 -5.70 -10.36 16.72
C TYR A 133 -6.08 -11.03 15.40
N TYR A 134 -6.88 -12.09 15.46
CA TYR A 134 -7.42 -12.78 14.29
C TYR A 134 -8.21 -11.82 13.40
N ASP A 135 -9.11 -11.03 13.98
CA ASP A 135 -9.91 -10.04 13.24
C ASP A 135 -9.03 -8.97 12.58
N LEU A 136 -8.04 -8.47 13.31
CA LEU A 136 -7.12 -7.46 12.79
C LEU A 136 -6.25 -7.99 11.64
N VAL A 137 -5.76 -9.23 11.74
CA VAL A 137 -4.96 -9.87 10.67
C VAL A 137 -5.85 -10.21 9.48
N THR A 138 -7.08 -10.65 9.71
CA THR A 138 -8.07 -10.89 8.64
C THR A 138 -8.41 -9.61 7.87
N ALA A 139 -8.64 -8.50 8.58
CA ALA A 139 -8.83 -7.20 7.96
C ALA A 139 -7.57 -6.74 7.22
N PHE A 140 -6.38 -6.98 7.79
CA PHE A 140 -5.11 -6.64 7.15
C PHE A 140 -4.94 -7.35 5.80
N ILE A 141 -5.16 -8.66 5.75
CA ILE A 141 -5.09 -9.47 4.53
C ILE A 141 -6.15 -9.02 3.51
N SER A 142 -7.37 -8.72 3.96
CA SER A 142 -8.45 -8.27 3.07
C SER A 142 -8.15 -6.92 2.41
N ILE A 143 -7.52 -6.00 3.13
CA ILE A 143 -7.05 -4.71 2.58
C ILE A 143 -5.89 -4.93 1.61
N GLY A 144 -4.96 -5.83 1.93
CA GLY A 144 -3.87 -6.25 1.03
C GLY A 144 -4.39 -6.80 -0.30
N ASP A 145 -5.33 -7.74 -0.25
CA ASP A 145 -6.02 -8.29 -1.42
C ASP A 145 -6.72 -7.21 -2.24
N SER A 146 -7.42 -6.28 -1.58
CA SER A 146 -8.11 -5.15 -2.23
C SER A 146 -7.12 -4.24 -2.94
N PHE A 147 -5.95 -4.00 -2.35
CA PHE A 147 -4.88 -3.25 -2.98
C PHE A 147 -4.30 -3.99 -4.20
N LEU A 148 -4.09 -5.30 -4.12
CA LEU A 148 -3.66 -6.10 -5.27
C LEU A 148 -4.69 -6.04 -6.40
N TYR A 149 -5.98 -6.11 -6.09
CA TYR A 149 -7.05 -5.94 -7.09
C TYR A 149 -7.04 -4.54 -7.71
N LYS A 150 -6.81 -3.51 -6.89
CA LYS A 150 -6.67 -2.12 -7.36
C LYS A 150 -5.49 -1.99 -8.33
N LEU A 151 -4.32 -2.57 -8.05
CA LEU A 151 -3.19 -2.58 -8.99
C LEU A 151 -3.53 -3.27 -10.32
N ARG A 152 -4.37 -4.30 -10.31
CA ARG A 152 -4.84 -4.97 -11.54
C ARG A 152 -5.79 -4.14 -12.37
N SER A 153 -6.35 -3.08 -11.82
CA SER A 153 -7.40 -2.28 -12.47
C SER A 153 -6.96 -0.85 -12.73
N VAL A 154 -6.11 -0.29 -11.86
CA VAL A 154 -5.81 1.15 -11.77
C VAL A 154 -4.34 1.37 -11.41
N SER A 155 -3.46 0.81 -12.22
CA SER A 155 -2.01 1.04 -12.15
C SER A 155 -1.54 2.20 -13.02
N VAL A 156 -2.32 2.54 -14.03
CA VAL A 156 -2.13 3.67 -14.93
C VAL A 156 -3.40 4.50 -14.83
N VAL A 157 -3.24 5.80 -14.64
CA VAL A 157 -4.36 6.73 -14.52
C VAL A 157 -3.96 8.06 -15.14
N SER A 158 -4.84 8.60 -15.97
CA SER A 158 -4.69 9.93 -16.54
C SER A 158 -5.91 10.79 -16.22
N LEU A 159 -5.63 11.94 -15.62
CA LEU A 159 -6.58 13.02 -15.40
C LEU A 159 -6.24 14.14 -16.39
N SER A 160 -7.23 14.69 -17.07
CA SER A 160 -6.99 15.81 -17.97
C SER A 160 -8.17 16.75 -18.07
N TYR A 161 -7.85 17.97 -18.46
CA TYR A 161 -8.78 18.96 -18.94
C TYR A 161 -8.24 19.49 -20.27
N ILE A 162 -9.09 19.48 -21.29
CA ILE A 162 -8.76 19.98 -22.62
C ILE A 162 -9.83 21.00 -22.97
N ASP A 163 -9.43 22.27 -23.12
CA ASP A 163 -10.24 23.28 -23.79
C ASP A 163 -9.68 23.62 -25.16
N SER A 164 -10.32 24.55 -25.86
CA SER A 164 -9.93 24.96 -27.22
C SER A 164 -8.52 25.55 -27.34
N ASN A 165 -7.88 25.94 -26.23
CA ASN A 165 -6.62 26.67 -26.20
C ASN A 165 -5.54 26.03 -25.32
N PHE A 166 -5.92 25.20 -24.35
CA PHE A 166 -5.01 24.68 -23.33
C PHE A 166 -5.33 23.24 -22.93
N LYS A 167 -4.27 22.44 -22.80
CA LYS A 167 -4.29 21.15 -22.14
C LYS A 167 -3.62 21.20 -20.77
N THR A 168 -4.36 20.77 -19.75
CA THR A 168 -3.80 20.41 -18.44
C THR A 168 -3.97 18.91 -18.23
N ALA A 169 -2.91 18.22 -17.81
CA ALA A 169 -2.97 16.78 -17.58
C ALA A 169 -2.05 16.34 -16.44
N ALA A 170 -2.49 15.31 -15.73
CA ALA A 170 -1.69 14.51 -14.83
C ALA A 170 -1.78 13.05 -15.28
N GLY A 171 -0.65 12.41 -15.55
CA GLY A 171 -0.58 10.99 -15.86
C GLY A 171 0.30 10.30 -14.83
N SER A 172 -0.16 9.18 -14.27
CA SER A 172 0.66 8.34 -13.41
C SER A 172 0.63 6.89 -13.85
N SER A 173 1.77 6.21 -13.75
CA SER A 173 1.89 4.79 -14.09
C SER A 173 2.82 4.05 -13.15
N ILE A 174 2.44 2.82 -12.82
CA ILE A 174 3.25 1.87 -12.04
C ILE A 174 3.82 0.81 -12.98
N CYS A 175 5.10 0.49 -12.84
CA CYS A 175 5.75 -0.66 -13.46
C CYS A 175 6.30 -1.58 -12.36
N LEU A 176 6.01 -2.88 -12.44
CA LEU A 176 6.45 -3.86 -11.44
C LEU A 176 7.68 -4.67 -11.87
N GLN A 177 7.94 -4.81 -13.18
CA GLN A 177 9.07 -5.59 -13.71
C GLN A 177 10.42 -4.91 -13.41
N SER A 178 10.45 -3.59 -13.55
CA SER A 178 11.46 -2.70 -12.96
C SER A 178 10.64 -1.80 -12.04
N PRO A 179 10.71 -2.00 -10.70
CA PRO A 179 9.82 -1.36 -9.76
C PRO A 179 9.98 0.15 -9.93
N LYS A 180 8.98 0.79 -10.51
CA LYS A 180 9.04 2.19 -10.91
C LYS A 180 7.65 2.80 -10.81
N VAL A 181 7.57 4.00 -10.25
CA VAL A 181 6.37 4.84 -10.35
C VAL A 181 6.74 6.13 -11.07
N GLU A 182 5.93 6.47 -12.06
CA GLU A 182 6.05 7.68 -12.85
C GLU A 182 4.84 8.59 -12.63
N LEU A 183 5.09 9.89 -12.59
CA LEU A 183 4.09 10.94 -12.54
C LEU A 183 4.52 12.07 -13.47
N ASP A 184 3.74 12.31 -14.51
CA ASP A 184 3.87 13.45 -15.42
C ASP A 184 2.78 14.47 -15.12
N LEU A 185 3.18 15.71 -14.88
CA LEU A 185 2.30 16.86 -14.71
C LEU A 185 2.55 17.83 -15.86
N PHE A 186 1.49 18.25 -16.52
CA PHE A 186 1.56 19.12 -17.68
C PHE A 186 0.50 20.22 -17.59
N ASN A 187 0.93 21.45 -17.84
CA ASN A 187 0.05 22.60 -18.03
C ASN A 187 0.57 23.45 -19.19
N GLU A 188 -0.16 23.42 -20.30
CA GLU A 188 0.17 24.15 -21.52
C GLU A 188 0.14 25.66 -21.33
N GLY A 189 -0.79 26.19 -20.53
CA GLY A 189 -0.95 27.63 -20.30
C GLY A 189 0.30 28.30 -19.76
N ASN A 190 1.05 27.59 -18.90
CA ASN A 190 2.32 28.08 -18.34
C ASN A 190 3.53 27.40 -18.97
N LYS A 191 3.35 26.59 -20.03
CA LYS A 191 4.38 25.74 -20.67
C LYS A 191 5.19 24.93 -19.66
N LYS A 192 4.56 24.53 -18.55
CA LYS A 192 5.24 23.83 -17.45
C LYS A 192 4.98 22.33 -17.58
N ARG A 193 6.06 21.55 -17.63
CA ARG A 193 6.04 20.10 -17.53
C ARG A 193 6.97 19.65 -16.42
N SER A 194 6.46 18.82 -15.52
CA SER A 194 7.24 18.20 -14.44
C SER A 194 7.05 16.70 -14.53
N SER A 195 8.15 15.94 -14.51
CA SER A 195 8.13 14.48 -14.58
C SER A 195 8.92 13.92 -13.41
N PHE A 196 8.31 13.01 -12.66
CA PHE A 196 8.91 12.34 -11.52
C PHE A 196 8.93 10.86 -11.79
N CYS A 197 10.11 10.25 -11.70
CA CYS A 197 10.30 8.83 -11.91
C CYS A 197 11.17 8.30 -10.76
N ILE A 198 10.62 7.38 -9.97
CA ILE A 198 11.35 6.75 -8.86
C ILE A 198 11.45 5.25 -9.13
N GLU A 199 12.68 4.78 -9.32
CA GLU A 199 13.01 3.37 -9.50
C GLU A 199 13.92 2.91 -8.35
N PRO A 200 13.37 2.26 -7.30
CA PRO A 200 14.16 1.64 -6.25
C PRO A 200 14.96 0.46 -6.80
N ASN A 201 16.15 0.75 -7.31
CA ASN A 201 17.10 -0.25 -7.78
C ASN A 201 17.97 -0.83 -6.63
N LYS A 202 18.97 -1.64 -6.95
CA LYS A 202 19.88 -2.26 -5.96
C LYS A 202 20.67 -1.23 -5.11
N LYS A 203 20.74 0.04 -5.52
CA LYS A 203 21.35 1.17 -4.79
C LYS A 203 20.32 2.06 -4.07
N ALA A 204 19.06 1.65 -4.01
CA ALA A 204 18.00 2.40 -3.36
C ALA A 204 18.37 2.80 -1.92
N THR A 205 18.03 4.04 -1.58
CA THR A 205 18.12 4.59 -0.23
C THR A 205 16.75 4.51 0.45
N VAL A 206 16.71 4.66 1.77
CA VAL A 206 15.44 4.81 2.49
C VAL A 206 14.61 5.98 1.95
N GLU A 207 15.27 7.06 1.52
CA GLU A 207 14.62 8.20 0.88
C GLU A 207 13.98 7.81 -0.47
N SER A 208 14.67 7.04 -1.31
CA SER A 208 14.09 6.57 -2.57
C SER A 208 12.84 5.69 -2.35
N LEU A 209 12.83 4.85 -1.30
CA LEU A 209 11.64 4.11 -0.93
C LEU A 209 10.50 5.02 -0.45
N ASN A 210 10.80 6.04 0.34
CA ASN A 210 9.79 6.99 0.80
C ASN A 210 9.20 7.76 -0.39
N ASN A 211 10.03 8.16 -1.35
CA ASN A 211 9.58 8.82 -2.57
C ASN A 211 8.75 7.87 -3.46
N PHE A 212 9.14 6.59 -3.54
CA PHE A 212 8.35 5.57 -4.22
C PHE A 212 6.98 5.38 -3.57
N ALA A 213 6.94 5.23 -2.23
CA ALA A 213 5.70 5.10 -1.47
C ALA A 213 4.79 6.32 -1.68
N TYR A 214 5.36 7.53 -1.69
CA TYR A 214 4.62 8.76 -1.94
C TYR A 214 4.03 8.80 -3.36
N LEU A 215 4.82 8.48 -4.41
CA LEU A 215 4.27 8.45 -5.77
C LEU A 215 3.24 7.33 -5.95
N LEU A 216 3.42 6.18 -5.29
CA LEU A 216 2.42 5.13 -5.24
C LEU A 216 1.11 5.66 -4.62
N LYS A 217 1.18 6.37 -3.49
CA LYS A 217 0.02 7.05 -2.89
C LYS A 217 -0.66 7.99 -3.87
N VAL A 218 0.10 8.85 -4.57
CA VAL A 218 -0.46 9.78 -5.57
C VAL A 218 -1.20 9.02 -6.67
N ASN A 219 -0.63 7.93 -7.18
CA ASN A 219 -1.28 7.09 -8.19
C ASN A 219 -2.60 6.49 -7.67
N LEU A 220 -2.60 5.96 -6.45
CA LEU A 220 -3.80 5.38 -5.83
C LEU A 220 -4.89 6.43 -5.61
N LEU A 221 -4.53 7.62 -5.13
CA LEU A 221 -5.46 8.75 -4.97
C LEU A 221 -6.03 9.22 -6.31
N MET A 222 -5.20 9.30 -7.35
CA MET A 222 -5.66 9.63 -8.69
C MET A 222 -6.65 8.60 -9.20
N GLY A 223 -6.41 7.32 -8.94
CA GLY A 223 -7.35 6.23 -9.21
C GLY A 223 -8.66 6.39 -8.44
N ASP A 224 -8.60 6.60 -7.13
CA ASP A 224 -9.80 6.78 -6.31
C ASP A 224 -10.62 8.01 -6.73
N PHE A 225 -9.95 9.10 -7.12
CA PHE A 225 -10.62 10.28 -7.69
C PHE A 225 -11.23 9.98 -9.06
N TYR A 226 -10.50 9.28 -9.94
CA TYR A 226 -10.99 8.87 -11.27
C TYR A 226 -12.29 8.07 -11.18
N TYR A 227 -12.41 7.15 -10.22
CA TYR A 227 -13.61 6.35 -10.00
C TYR A 227 -14.67 7.04 -9.13
N GLY A 228 -14.43 8.27 -8.68
CA GLY A 228 -15.36 9.02 -7.83
C GLY A 228 -15.49 8.48 -6.40
N SER A 229 -14.51 7.69 -5.94
CA SER A 229 -14.48 7.12 -4.58
C SER A 229 -14.11 8.14 -3.51
N ILE A 230 -13.47 9.24 -3.91
CA ILE A 230 -13.09 10.35 -3.01
C ILE A 230 -13.42 11.69 -3.65
N SER A 231 -13.72 12.66 -2.80
CA SER A 231 -13.87 14.06 -3.18
C SER A 231 -12.53 14.74 -3.46
N LYS A 232 -12.60 15.93 -4.05
CA LYS A 232 -11.43 16.80 -4.28
C LYS A 232 -10.76 17.21 -2.96
N ASP A 233 -11.56 17.54 -1.95
CA ASP A 233 -11.06 17.94 -0.63
C ASP A 233 -10.33 16.78 0.05
N GLU A 234 -10.87 15.57 -0.03
CA GLU A 234 -10.21 14.36 0.49
C GLU A 234 -8.91 14.05 -0.25
N PHE A 235 -8.89 14.21 -1.58
CA PHE A 235 -7.67 14.05 -2.38
C PHE A 235 -6.57 15.03 -1.94
N ILE A 236 -6.89 16.32 -1.81
CA ILE A 236 -5.93 17.36 -1.42
C ILE A 236 -5.48 17.17 0.03
N SER A 237 -6.41 16.93 0.96
CA SER A 237 -6.09 16.70 2.36
C SER A 237 -5.16 15.48 2.55
N SER A 238 -5.35 14.43 1.75
CA SER A 238 -4.43 13.29 1.75
C SER A 238 -3.04 13.70 1.24
N LEU A 239 -2.90 14.50 0.17
CA LEU A 239 -1.59 14.96 -0.28
C LEU A 239 -0.85 15.84 0.74
N GLU A 240 -1.57 16.61 1.55
CA GLU A 240 -1.02 17.48 2.60
C GLU A 240 -0.43 16.71 3.78
N SER A 241 -0.96 15.53 4.10
CA SER A 241 -0.54 14.73 5.28
C SER A 241 0.93 14.29 5.26
N GLU A 242 1.63 14.47 4.13
CA GLU A 242 3.01 14.05 3.86
C GLU A 242 3.98 15.21 3.59
N ILE A 243 3.55 16.49 3.73
CA ILE A 243 4.41 17.68 3.62
C ILE A 243 4.99 18.06 4.98
#